data_AF-A0A5C1YR62-F1
#
_entry.id   AF-A0A5C1YR62-F1
#
_cell.length_a   1.000
_cell.length_b   1.000
_cell.length_c   1.000
_cell.angle_alpha   90.00
_cell.angle_beta   90.00
_cell.angle_gamma   90.00
#
_symmetry.space_group_name_H-M   'P 1'
#
loop_
_entity.id
_entity.type
_entity.pdbx_description
1 polymer ?
#
loop_
_entity_poly.entity_id
_entity_poly.type
_entity_poly.pdbx_seq_one_letter_code
_entity_poly.pdbx_strand_id
1 'polypeptide(L)'
;MYDDLLDEIKNVYKENQKKRRDAISIFASGYFSRAQANEQRLWSKLYDDTPLGPKVHNGIRNYVLKTSVRCAYCQDRIFHNANFNIDHVLPSAIFPQFTFTPQNLVAACVTCNAIKKETNFYTATSCMSQYPLANYSWGSFHPKLHLYNDHIRMIFIHTNHFAVRAFMGKSPEGVNLCKNFLKEVTEFTTKSPANPSIAHAVDSLQNFISSYAIQPGTNLQNILNQLIKYV
;
A
#
# COMPACT_ATOMS: atom_id res chain seq x y z
N MET A 1 -19.33 -5.88 2.85
CA MET A 1 -17.85 -6.01 2.81
C MET A 1 -17.36 -7.40 3.18
N TYR A 2 -17.64 -7.92 4.38
CA TYR A 2 -17.26 -9.31 4.71
C TYR A 2 -18.04 -10.33 3.87
N ASP A 3 -19.34 -10.10 3.68
CA ASP A 3 -20.16 -10.95 2.81
C ASP A 3 -19.66 -10.93 1.36
N ASP A 4 -19.32 -9.75 0.82
CA ASP A 4 -18.73 -9.62 -0.52
C ASP A 4 -17.42 -10.40 -0.67
N LEU A 5 -16.58 -10.41 0.39
CA LEU A 5 -15.35 -11.21 0.42
C LEU A 5 -15.68 -12.71 0.39
N LEU A 6 -16.64 -13.15 1.21
CA LEU A 6 -17.10 -14.54 1.20
C LEU A 6 -17.70 -14.94 -0.14
N ASP A 7 -18.39 -14.04 -0.83
CA ASP A 7 -18.97 -14.30 -2.15
C ASP A 7 -17.88 -14.52 -3.21
N GLU A 8 -16.81 -13.74 -3.19
CA GLU A 8 -15.66 -14.00 -4.06
C GLU A 8 -14.98 -15.35 -3.75
N ILE A 9 -14.90 -15.74 -2.48
CA ILE A 9 -14.39 -17.06 -2.09
C ILE A 9 -15.34 -18.17 -2.57
N LYS A 10 -16.67 -17.99 -2.50
CA LYS A 10 -17.63 -18.96 -3.05
C LYS A 10 -17.46 -19.10 -4.57
N ASN A 11 -17.21 -17.99 -5.26
CA ASN A 11 -17.13 -17.92 -6.71
C ASN A 11 -15.93 -18.70 -7.28
N VAL A 12 -14.86 -18.94 -6.51
CA VAL A 12 -13.72 -19.74 -6.98
C VAL A 12 -14.06 -21.23 -7.20
N TYR A 13 -15.14 -21.71 -6.59
CA TYR A 13 -15.69 -23.06 -6.76
C TYR A 13 -17.16 -23.00 -7.21
N LYS A 14 -17.46 -22.16 -8.21
CA LYS A 14 -18.83 -21.97 -8.70
C LYS A 14 -19.50 -23.29 -9.15
N GLU A 15 -18.73 -24.24 -9.67
CA GLU A 15 -19.25 -25.50 -10.24
C GLU A 15 -19.21 -26.69 -9.25
N ASN A 16 -18.59 -26.53 -8.07
CA ASN A 16 -18.42 -27.62 -7.11
C ASN A 16 -18.94 -27.20 -5.72
N GLN A 17 -20.18 -27.59 -5.41
CA GLN A 17 -20.86 -27.21 -4.17
C GLN A 17 -20.17 -27.75 -2.91
N LYS A 18 -19.56 -28.94 -2.97
CA LYS A 18 -18.80 -29.49 -1.83
C LYS A 18 -17.55 -28.63 -1.56
N LYS A 19 -16.70 -28.43 -2.57
CA LYS A 19 -15.50 -27.58 -2.44
C LYS A 19 -15.83 -26.15 -2.06
N ARG A 20 -16.96 -25.61 -2.52
CA ARG A 20 -17.46 -24.30 -2.10
C ARG A 20 -17.74 -24.24 -0.60
N ARG A 21 -18.46 -25.24 -0.06
CA ARG A 21 -18.74 -25.33 1.38
C ARG A 21 -17.45 -25.50 2.18
N ASP A 22 -16.57 -26.38 1.74
CA ASP A 22 -15.30 -26.66 2.41
C ASP A 22 -14.40 -25.41 2.44
N ALA A 23 -14.29 -24.68 1.32
CA ALA A 23 -13.52 -23.44 1.22
C ALA A 23 -14.04 -22.36 2.18
N ILE A 24 -15.36 -22.20 2.28
CA ILE A 24 -15.97 -21.24 3.22
C ILE A 24 -15.76 -21.68 4.66
N SER A 25 -15.90 -22.97 4.96
CA SER A 25 -15.66 -23.50 6.31
C SER A 25 -14.21 -23.28 6.75
N ILE A 26 -13.24 -23.61 5.89
CA ILE A 26 -11.82 -23.43 6.18
C ILE A 26 -11.50 -21.94 6.36
N PHE A 27 -12.03 -21.07 5.49
CA PHE A 27 -11.79 -19.64 5.59
C PHE A 27 -12.47 -19.01 6.81
N ALA A 28 -13.79 -19.07 6.91
CA ALA A 28 -14.56 -18.36 7.93
C ALA A 28 -14.34 -18.97 9.32
N SER A 29 -14.63 -20.27 9.47
CA SER A 29 -14.53 -20.95 10.77
C SER A 29 -13.10 -21.31 11.16
N GLY A 30 -12.19 -21.44 10.18
CA GLY A 30 -10.77 -21.69 10.42
C GLY A 30 -9.96 -20.40 10.51
N TYR A 31 -9.55 -19.86 9.36
CA TYR A 31 -8.55 -18.78 9.28
C TYR A 31 -9.04 -17.44 9.82
N PHE A 32 -10.27 -17.03 9.52
CA PHE A 32 -10.83 -15.75 9.96
C PHE A 32 -11.02 -15.73 11.48
N SER A 33 -11.64 -16.76 12.05
CA SER A 33 -11.79 -16.89 13.51
C SER A 33 -10.44 -16.94 14.25
N ARG A 34 -9.47 -17.71 13.73
CA ARG A 34 -8.11 -17.78 14.32
C ARG A 34 -7.39 -16.45 14.23
N ALA A 35 -7.58 -15.69 13.15
CA ALA A 35 -7.05 -14.35 13.05
C ALA A 35 -7.63 -13.48 14.16
N GLN A 36 -8.95 -13.45 14.33
CA GLN A 36 -9.60 -12.69 15.41
C GLN A 36 -9.13 -13.06 16.82
N ALA A 37 -8.68 -14.31 17.02
CA ALA A 37 -8.01 -14.77 18.24
C ALA A 37 -6.52 -14.38 18.33
N ASN A 38 -6.04 -13.48 17.47
CA ASN A 38 -4.67 -12.97 17.35
C ASN A 38 -3.62 -14.01 16.93
N GLU A 39 -4.01 -15.10 16.25
CA GLU A 39 -3.02 -16.05 15.74
C GLU A 39 -2.19 -15.45 14.59
N GLN A 40 -0.88 -15.56 14.72
CA GLN A 40 0.10 -14.97 13.81
C GLN A 40 0.36 -15.82 12.56
N ARG A 41 0.86 -15.15 11.51
CA ARG A 41 1.33 -15.76 10.24
C ARG A 41 0.26 -16.55 9.47
N LEU A 42 -1.02 -16.27 9.70
CA LEU A 42 -2.11 -16.99 9.06
C LEU A 42 -2.21 -16.76 7.55
N TRP A 43 -1.73 -15.62 7.04
CA TRP A 43 -1.73 -15.32 5.61
C TRP A 43 -0.94 -16.37 4.80
N SER A 44 0.31 -16.64 5.19
CA SER A 44 1.15 -17.67 4.55
C SER A 44 0.59 -19.07 4.79
N LYS A 45 0.17 -19.38 6.03
CA LYS A 45 -0.45 -20.69 6.35
C LYS A 45 -1.65 -20.98 5.45
N LEU A 46 -2.53 -20.00 5.21
CA LEU A 46 -3.68 -20.15 4.31
C LEU A 46 -3.22 -20.48 2.88
N TYR A 47 -2.21 -19.78 2.38
CA TYR A 47 -1.72 -20.03 1.03
C TYR A 47 -1.14 -21.45 0.87
N ASP A 48 -0.44 -21.94 1.89
CA ASP A 48 0.19 -23.27 1.88
C ASP A 48 -0.79 -24.42 2.21
N ASP A 49 -2.01 -24.12 2.64
CA ASP A 49 -3.05 -25.08 3.02
C ASP A 49 -3.72 -25.75 1.81
N THR A 50 -2.99 -26.68 1.19
CA THR A 50 -3.47 -27.38 0.00
C THR A 50 -4.55 -28.43 0.33
N PRO A 51 -5.54 -28.63 -0.57
CA PRO A 51 -5.65 -28.06 -1.92
C PRO A 51 -6.50 -26.79 -2.02
N LEU A 52 -7.17 -26.36 -0.94
CA LEU A 52 -8.20 -25.32 -1.00
C LEU A 52 -7.64 -23.90 -0.75
N GLY A 53 -6.62 -23.78 0.07
CA GLY A 53 -5.96 -22.54 0.49
C GLY A 53 -5.59 -21.59 -0.67
N PRO A 54 -4.82 -22.03 -1.68
CA PRO A 54 -4.50 -21.18 -2.84
C PRO A 54 -5.72 -20.65 -3.58
N LYS A 55 -6.82 -21.42 -3.63
CA LYS A 55 -8.06 -21.01 -4.29
C LYS A 55 -8.86 -20.03 -3.42
N VAL A 56 -8.89 -20.22 -2.11
CA VAL A 56 -9.43 -19.23 -1.17
C VAL A 56 -8.66 -17.92 -1.29
N HIS A 57 -7.32 -17.97 -1.29
CA HIS A 57 -6.46 -16.80 -1.49
C HIS A 57 -6.77 -16.08 -2.81
N ASN A 58 -7.05 -16.81 -3.89
CA ASN A 58 -7.51 -16.22 -5.16
C ASN A 58 -8.88 -15.53 -5.02
N GLY A 59 -9.80 -16.05 -4.21
CA GLY A 59 -11.06 -15.38 -3.89
C GLY A 59 -10.83 -14.03 -3.19
N ILE A 60 -9.95 -14.02 -2.18
CA ILE A 60 -9.53 -12.78 -1.50
C ILE A 60 -8.90 -11.79 -2.49
N ARG A 61 -8.05 -12.29 -3.40
CA ARG A 61 -7.43 -11.49 -4.47
C ARG A 61 -8.47 -10.84 -5.40
N ASN A 62 -9.48 -11.60 -5.81
CA ASN A 62 -10.56 -11.09 -6.66
C ASN A 62 -11.38 -10.02 -5.96
N TYR A 63 -11.68 -10.22 -4.66
CA TYR A 63 -12.34 -9.20 -3.83
C TYR A 63 -11.54 -7.90 -3.83
N VAL A 64 -10.24 -7.96 -3.54
CA VAL A 64 -9.38 -6.77 -3.49
C VAL A 64 -9.34 -6.03 -4.83
N LEU A 65 -9.21 -6.74 -5.95
CA LEU A 65 -9.23 -6.16 -7.30
C LEU A 65 -10.54 -5.46 -7.66
N LYS A 66 -11.67 -6.00 -7.20
CA LYS A 66 -12.99 -5.37 -7.41
C LYS A 66 -13.13 -4.05 -6.65
N THR A 67 -12.38 -3.87 -5.56
CA THR A 67 -12.48 -2.65 -4.74
C THR A 67 -11.68 -1.47 -5.29
N SER A 68 -10.68 -1.69 -6.13
CA SER A 68 -9.89 -0.63 -6.76
C SER A 68 -9.04 -1.15 -7.93
N VAL A 69 -9.00 -0.39 -9.02
CA VAL A 69 -8.07 -0.60 -10.16
C VAL A 69 -6.79 0.23 -10.04
N ARG A 70 -6.54 0.80 -8.86
CA ARG A 70 -5.37 1.63 -8.55
C ARG A 70 -4.70 1.16 -7.26
N CYS A 71 -3.39 1.34 -7.18
CA CYS A 71 -2.64 1.16 -5.96
C CYS A 71 -3.21 2.06 -4.87
N ALA A 72 -3.48 1.47 -3.71
CA ALA A 72 -4.08 2.14 -2.56
C ALA A 72 -3.27 3.35 -2.05
N TYR A 73 -1.96 3.37 -2.31
CA TYR A 73 -1.06 4.39 -1.79
C TYR A 73 -0.60 5.39 -2.84
N CYS A 74 -0.02 4.91 -3.94
CA CYS A 74 0.49 5.77 -5.00
C CYS A 74 -0.53 6.03 -6.11
N GLN A 75 -1.71 5.41 -6.10
CA GLN A 75 -2.75 5.58 -7.14
C GLN A 75 -2.32 5.21 -8.57
N ASP A 76 -1.16 4.56 -8.73
CA ASP A 76 -0.74 3.99 -10.01
C ASP A 76 -1.72 2.90 -10.47
N ARG A 77 -1.87 2.75 -11.78
CA ARG A 77 -2.87 1.85 -12.34
C ARG A 77 -2.46 0.39 -12.19
N ILE A 78 -3.40 -0.41 -11.71
CA ILE A 78 -3.29 -1.87 -11.68
C ILE A 78 -3.96 -2.37 -12.95
N PHE A 79 -3.14 -2.87 -13.88
CA PHE A 79 -3.60 -3.27 -15.21
C PHE A 79 -4.03 -4.74 -15.24
N HIS A 80 -3.37 -5.60 -14.46
CA HIS A 80 -3.58 -7.04 -14.49
C HIS A 80 -3.31 -7.67 -13.13
N ASN A 81 -3.70 -8.94 -13.01
CA ASN A 81 -3.41 -9.80 -11.86
C ASN A 81 -1.90 -10.03 -11.60
N ALA A 82 -0.98 -9.38 -12.32
CA ALA A 82 0.46 -9.57 -12.16
C ALA A 82 1.15 -8.37 -11.48
N ASN A 83 0.61 -7.15 -11.58
CA ASN A 83 1.34 -5.95 -11.13
C ASN A 83 0.92 -5.45 -9.73
N PHE A 84 0.28 -6.30 -8.92
CA PHE A 84 -0.12 -5.94 -7.56
C PHE A 84 -0.07 -7.11 -6.57
N ASN A 85 0.11 -6.74 -5.30
CA ASN A 85 0.02 -7.60 -4.14
C ASN A 85 -1.15 -7.16 -3.26
N ILE A 86 -1.74 -8.10 -2.55
CA ILE A 86 -2.66 -7.76 -1.46
C ILE A 86 -1.78 -7.28 -0.31
N ASP A 87 -2.00 -6.06 0.12
CA ASP A 87 -1.31 -5.47 1.26
C ASP A 87 -2.28 -5.27 2.42
N HIS A 88 -1.75 -5.39 3.63
CA HIS A 88 -2.49 -5.13 4.85
C HIS A 88 -2.24 -3.68 5.28
N VAL A 89 -3.29 -2.86 5.35
CA VAL A 89 -3.18 -1.45 5.75
C VAL A 89 -2.47 -1.35 7.11
N LEU A 90 -2.99 -2.08 8.10
CA LEU A 90 -2.35 -2.41 9.35
C LEU A 90 -1.56 -3.73 9.17
N PRO A 91 -0.23 -3.72 9.37
CA PRO A 91 0.62 -4.90 9.13
C PRO A 91 0.14 -6.13 9.89
N SER A 92 -0.04 -7.26 9.20
CA SER A 92 -0.54 -8.51 9.83
C SER A 92 0.42 -9.08 10.87
N ALA A 93 1.71 -8.76 10.80
CA ALA A 93 2.66 -9.17 11.85
C ALA A 93 2.42 -8.47 13.19
N ILE A 94 1.89 -7.24 13.15
CA ILE A 94 1.59 -6.42 14.33
C ILE A 94 0.13 -6.58 14.75
N PHE A 95 -0.78 -6.69 13.77
CA PHE A 95 -2.23 -6.76 13.98
C PHE A 95 -2.81 -8.03 13.32
N PRO A 96 -2.48 -9.22 13.83
CA PRO A 96 -2.93 -10.49 13.27
C PRO A 96 -4.46 -10.62 13.22
N GLN A 97 -5.17 -9.99 14.16
CA GLN A 97 -6.63 -9.93 14.20
C GLN A 97 -7.28 -9.28 12.99
N PHE A 98 -6.54 -8.46 12.25
CA PHE A 98 -7.03 -7.82 11.03
C PHE A 98 -6.54 -8.48 9.75
N THR A 99 -5.85 -9.63 9.81
CA THR A 99 -5.28 -10.32 8.64
C THR A 99 -6.30 -10.52 7.53
N PHE A 100 -7.52 -10.96 7.86
CA PHE A 100 -8.55 -11.23 6.85
C PHE A 100 -9.70 -10.20 6.89
N THR A 101 -9.53 -9.09 7.61
CA THR A 101 -10.55 -8.03 7.71
C THR A 101 -10.63 -7.28 6.39
N PRO A 102 -11.80 -7.21 5.71
CA PRO A 102 -11.92 -6.63 4.37
C PRO A 102 -11.40 -5.18 4.25
N GLN A 103 -11.60 -4.37 5.29
CA GLN A 103 -11.14 -2.98 5.36
C GLN A 103 -9.62 -2.88 5.51
N ASN A 104 -8.97 -3.93 6.00
CA ASN A 104 -7.53 -4.01 6.11
C ASN A 104 -6.86 -4.49 4.82
N LEU A 105 -7.61 -5.00 3.84
CA LEU A 105 -7.09 -5.58 2.61
C LEU A 105 -7.17 -4.61 1.44
N VAL A 106 -6.01 -4.23 0.90
CA VAL A 106 -5.92 -3.26 -0.21
C VAL A 106 -5.03 -3.76 -1.34
N ALA A 107 -5.28 -3.24 -2.55
CA ALA A 107 -4.42 -3.50 -3.69
C ALA A 107 -3.21 -2.56 -3.65
N ALA A 108 -2.00 -3.07 -3.52
CA ALA A 108 -0.77 -2.29 -3.59
C ALA A 108 0.06 -2.73 -4.79
N CYS A 109 0.62 -1.78 -5.55
CA CYS A 109 1.58 -2.14 -6.59
C CYS A 109 2.83 -2.77 -5.97
N VAL A 110 3.56 -3.55 -6.76
CA VAL A 110 4.76 -4.30 -6.32
C VAL A 110 5.76 -3.37 -5.61
N THR A 111 6.00 -2.18 -6.15
CA THR A 111 6.90 -1.18 -5.56
C THR A 111 6.42 -0.73 -4.18
N CYS A 112 5.15 -0.31 -4.05
CA CYS A 112 4.63 0.15 -2.77
C CYS A 112 4.60 -0.97 -1.73
N ASN A 113 4.22 -2.20 -2.12
CA ASN A 113 4.23 -3.33 -1.20
C ASN A 113 5.65 -3.67 -0.74
N ALA A 114 6.63 -3.67 -1.65
CA ALA A 114 8.03 -3.94 -1.34
C ALA A 114 8.69 -2.88 -0.44
N ILE A 115 8.31 -1.61 -0.58
CA ILE A 115 8.78 -0.52 0.27
C ILE A 115 8.09 -0.58 1.64
N LYS A 116 6.77 -0.73 1.68
CA LYS A 116 5.98 -0.66 2.92
C LYS A 116 6.36 -1.79 3.89
N LYS A 117 6.43 -3.03 3.40
CA LYS A 117 6.64 -4.23 4.23
C LYS A 117 5.70 -4.22 5.44
N GLU A 118 6.25 -4.45 6.63
CA GLU A 118 5.52 -4.43 7.91
C GLU A 118 5.51 -3.05 8.59
N THR A 119 5.84 -1.97 7.87
CA THR A 119 5.85 -0.62 8.46
C THR A 119 4.43 -0.18 8.82
N ASN A 120 4.23 0.21 10.07
CA ASN A 120 2.99 0.78 10.56
C ASN A 120 3.06 2.31 10.58
N PHE A 121 2.22 2.96 9.76
CA PHE A 121 2.14 4.42 9.69
C PHE A 121 1.07 5.03 10.62
N TYR A 122 0.27 4.20 11.31
CA TYR A 122 -0.94 4.62 12.03
C TYR A 122 -0.76 4.60 13.57
N THR A 123 0.44 4.96 14.05
CA THR A 123 0.87 4.97 15.47
C THR A 123 -0.25 5.03 16.53
N ALA A 124 -0.21 4.11 17.49
CA ALA A 124 -0.77 4.11 18.86
C ALA A 124 -2.06 4.90 19.19
N THR A 125 -2.97 5.14 18.26
CA THR A 125 -4.32 5.58 18.61
C THR A 125 -5.10 4.40 19.21
N SER A 126 -5.81 4.66 20.32
CA SER A 126 -6.74 3.74 21.01
C SER A 126 -7.78 3.07 20.09
N CYS A 127 -7.93 3.59 18.86
CA CYS A 127 -8.79 3.13 17.79
C CYS A 127 -8.45 1.73 17.23
N MET A 128 -7.24 1.22 17.47
CA MET A 128 -6.79 -0.05 16.89
C MET A 128 -7.39 -1.30 17.55
N SER A 129 -7.97 -1.19 18.76
CA SER A 129 -8.66 -2.32 19.41
C SER A 129 -10.07 -2.58 18.85
N GLN A 130 -10.65 -1.60 18.14
CA GLN A 130 -12.06 -1.60 17.70
C GLN A 130 -12.22 -1.42 16.17
N TYR A 131 -11.12 -1.48 15.41
CA TYR A 131 -11.18 -1.47 13.95
C TYR A 131 -12.06 -2.63 13.43
N PRO A 132 -13.02 -2.42 12.49
CA PRO A 132 -13.06 -1.37 11.47
C PRO A 132 -14.21 -0.35 11.59
N LEU A 133 -14.27 0.47 12.65
CA LEU A 133 -15.24 1.59 12.71
C LEU A 133 -14.68 2.86 12.06
N ALA A 134 -15.53 3.58 11.31
CA ALA A 134 -15.15 4.74 10.49
C ALA A 134 -14.95 6.05 11.27
N ASN A 135 -15.35 6.10 12.55
CA ASN A 135 -15.42 7.35 13.34
C ASN A 135 -14.13 7.67 14.11
N TYR A 136 -12.98 7.16 13.65
CA TYR A 136 -11.70 7.36 14.33
C TYR A 136 -10.83 8.40 13.64
N SER A 137 -10.08 9.14 14.46
CA SER A 137 -8.98 9.97 13.99
C SER A 137 -7.81 9.05 13.62
N TRP A 138 -7.50 8.97 12.34
CA TRP A 138 -6.40 8.15 11.84
C TRP A 138 -5.08 8.93 11.89
N GLY A 139 -4.00 8.31 12.38
CA GLY A 139 -2.67 8.94 12.38
C GLY A 139 -2.07 9.12 10.98
N SER A 140 -2.62 8.46 9.96
CA SER A 140 -2.14 8.50 8.57
C SER A 140 -3.28 8.24 7.59
N PHE A 141 -3.07 8.50 6.29
CA PHE A 141 -4.09 8.31 5.26
C PHE A 141 -4.53 6.84 5.20
N HIS A 142 -5.83 6.57 5.41
CA HIS A 142 -6.38 5.22 5.38
C HIS A 142 -7.05 4.91 4.03
N PRO A 143 -6.53 4.00 3.18
CA PRO A 143 -6.99 3.85 1.80
C PRO A 143 -8.44 3.38 1.60
N LYS A 144 -9.06 2.75 2.60
CA LYS A 144 -10.48 2.33 2.54
C LYS A 144 -11.46 3.30 3.20
N LEU A 145 -10.97 4.25 4.00
CA LEU A 145 -11.82 5.13 4.82
C LEU A 145 -11.72 6.59 4.40
N HIS A 146 -10.62 6.98 3.76
CA HIS A 146 -10.40 8.34 3.28
C HIS A 146 -10.50 8.41 1.76
N LEU A 147 -11.05 9.53 1.27
CA LEU A 147 -11.00 9.88 -0.14
C LEU A 147 -9.61 10.43 -0.47
N TYR A 148 -8.91 9.81 -1.42
CA TYR A 148 -7.51 10.17 -1.73
C TYR A 148 -7.32 11.66 -2.02
N ASN A 149 -8.18 12.23 -2.87
CA ASN A 149 -8.09 13.63 -3.31
C ASN A 149 -8.30 14.65 -2.19
N ASP A 150 -8.92 14.26 -1.07
CA ASP A 150 -9.10 15.14 0.08
C ASP A 150 -7.80 15.27 0.88
N HIS A 151 -7.01 14.19 0.92
CA HIS A 151 -5.82 14.07 1.75
C HIS A 151 -4.51 14.26 0.97
N ILE A 152 -4.44 13.92 -0.32
CA ILE A 152 -3.19 13.87 -1.08
C ILE A 152 -3.40 14.42 -2.50
N ARG A 153 -2.51 15.32 -2.94
CA ARG A 153 -2.33 15.71 -4.35
C ARG A 153 -1.13 14.95 -4.93
N MET A 154 -1.17 14.70 -6.22
CA MET A 154 -0.11 13.97 -6.92
C MET A 154 0.10 14.50 -8.34
N ILE A 155 1.33 14.39 -8.82
CA ILE A 155 1.70 14.66 -10.22
C ILE A 155 2.60 13.53 -10.72
N PHE A 156 2.18 12.90 -11.82
CA PHE A 156 2.93 11.85 -12.51
C PHE A 156 3.30 12.35 -13.90
N ILE A 157 4.61 12.47 -14.15
CA ILE A 157 5.16 12.79 -15.45
C ILE A 157 5.91 11.55 -15.91
N HIS A 158 5.57 11.06 -17.11
CA HIS A 158 6.27 9.95 -17.73
C HIS A 158 6.55 10.31 -19.18
N THR A 159 7.81 10.24 -19.57
CA THR A 159 8.30 10.41 -20.93
C THR A 159 9.23 9.24 -21.27
N ASN A 160 9.64 9.13 -22.53
CA ASN A 160 10.62 8.12 -22.95
C ASN A 160 11.97 8.24 -22.20
N HIS A 161 12.25 9.43 -21.66
CA HIS A 161 13.55 9.71 -21.06
C HIS A 161 13.46 9.83 -19.55
N PHE A 162 12.30 10.11 -18.96
CA PHE A 162 12.21 10.24 -17.50
C PHE A 162 10.81 9.98 -16.96
N ALA A 163 10.79 9.53 -15.71
CA ALA A 163 9.57 9.39 -14.92
C ALA A 163 9.76 10.09 -13.58
N VAL A 164 8.85 11.01 -13.26
CA VAL A 164 8.79 11.67 -11.95
C VAL A 164 7.40 11.43 -11.38
N ARG A 165 7.37 11.01 -10.11
CA ARG A 165 6.16 10.95 -9.30
C ARG A 165 6.37 11.83 -8.10
N ALA A 166 5.45 12.73 -7.83
CA ALA A 166 5.50 13.53 -6.61
C ALA A 166 4.13 13.56 -5.94
N PHE A 167 4.16 13.60 -4.61
CA PHE A 167 2.98 13.56 -3.75
C PHE A 167 3.05 14.69 -2.71
N MET A 168 1.91 15.30 -2.43
CA MET A 168 1.78 16.39 -1.46
C MET A 168 0.56 16.13 -0.57
N GLY A 169 0.79 16.03 0.73
CA GLY A 169 -0.29 15.94 1.71
C GLY A 169 -1.07 17.26 1.82
N LYS A 170 -2.41 17.17 1.82
CA LYS A 170 -3.35 18.26 2.04
C LYS A 170 -3.93 18.27 3.46
N SER A 171 -3.91 17.12 4.13
CA SER A 171 -4.38 16.94 5.51
C SER A 171 -3.25 16.40 6.39
N PRO A 172 -3.39 16.42 7.73
CA PRO A 172 -2.41 15.80 8.63
C PRO A 172 -2.12 14.33 8.28
N GLU A 173 -3.15 13.55 7.98
CA GLU A 173 -3.06 12.14 7.61
C GLU A 173 -2.32 11.93 6.28
N GLY A 174 -2.64 12.76 5.29
CA GLY A 174 -1.97 12.74 3.99
C GLY A 174 -0.51 13.18 4.07
N VAL A 175 -0.21 14.21 4.87
CA VAL A 175 1.15 14.67 5.15
C VAL A 175 1.97 13.55 5.80
N ASN A 176 1.39 12.84 6.77
CA ASN A 176 2.07 11.76 7.45
C ASN A 176 2.42 10.61 6.49
N LEU A 177 1.47 10.19 5.62
CA LEU A 177 1.75 9.17 4.61
C LEU A 177 2.80 9.65 3.59
N CYS A 178 2.71 10.89 3.12
CA CYS A 178 3.66 11.43 2.15
C CYS A 178 5.09 11.43 2.72
N LYS A 179 5.24 11.92 3.96
CA LYS A 179 6.53 12.04 4.63
C LYS A 179 7.17 10.69 4.93
N ASN A 180 6.40 9.74 5.45
CA ASN A 180 6.93 8.48 5.98
C ASN A 180 6.89 7.32 4.98
N PHE A 181 6.26 7.50 3.82
CA PHE A 181 6.13 6.42 2.85
C PHE A 181 6.26 6.86 1.39
N LEU A 182 5.42 7.80 0.92
CA LEU A 182 5.40 8.15 -0.52
C LEU A 182 6.68 8.88 -0.98
N LYS A 183 7.44 9.47 -0.05
CA LYS A 183 8.79 9.96 -0.31
C LYS A 183 9.71 8.85 -0.82
N GLU A 184 9.70 7.67 -0.19
CA GLU A 184 10.51 6.53 -0.65
C GLU A 184 10.02 5.97 -1.99
N VAL A 185 8.70 5.97 -2.22
CA VAL A 185 8.12 5.60 -3.52
C VAL A 185 8.59 6.56 -4.62
N THR A 186 8.66 7.86 -4.31
CA THR A 186 9.21 8.89 -5.21
C THR A 186 10.67 8.58 -5.52
N GLU A 187 11.49 8.37 -4.48
CA GLU A 187 12.93 8.02 -4.58
C GLU A 187 13.17 6.79 -5.45
N PHE A 188 12.37 5.75 -5.27
CA PHE A 188 12.49 4.53 -6.07
C PHE A 188 12.20 4.79 -7.55
N THR A 189 11.16 5.58 -7.85
CA THR A 189 10.70 5.78 -9.23
C THR A 189 11.60 6.71 -10.04
N THR A 190 12.23 7.70 -9.40
CA THR A 190 13.16 8.62 -10.07
C THR A 190 14.51 7.97 -10.37
N LYS A 191 14.97 7.05 -9.52
CA LYS A 191 16.20 6.28 -9.75
C LYS A 191 16.07 5.26 -10.88
N SER A 192 14.83 4.91 -11.26
CA SER A 192 14.57 3.81 -12.18
C SER A 192 14.86 4.13 -13.65
N PRO A 193 14.76 5.38 -14.15
CA PRO A 193 15.32 5.76 -15.43
C PRO A 193 16.63 6.56 -15.27
N ALA A 194 17.77 5.95 -15.62
CA ALA A 194 19.02 6.66 -15.82
C ALA A 194 18.87 7.59 -17.05
N ASN A 195 18.57 8.87 -16.81
CA ASN A 195 18.52 9.89 -17.85
C ASN A 195 19.75 10.79 -17.75
N PRO A 196 20.70 10.69 -18.69
CA PRO A 196 21.92 11.52 -18.68
C PRO A 196 21.62 13.02 -18.64
N SER A 197 20.55 13.48 -19.30
CA SER A 197 20.17 14.90 -19.34
C SER A 197 19.57 15.37 -18.01
N ILE A 198 18.81 14.54 -17.30
CA ILE A 198 18.33 14.88 -15.95
C ILE A 198 19.46 14.83 -14.95
N ALA A 199 20.33 13.81 -15.01
CA ALA A 199 21.52 13.74 -14.19
C ALA A 199 22.36 15.02 -14.36
N HIS A 200 22.61 15.43 -15.60
CA HIS A 200 23.33 16.67 -15.90
C HIS A 200 22.59 17.93 -15.42
N ALA A 201 21.26 17.99 -15.53
CA ALA A 201 20.48 19.12 -15.04
C ALA A 201 20.51 19.22 -13.51
N VAL A 202 20.47 18.09 -12.80
CA VAL A 202 20.60 18.03 -11.34
C VAL A 202 22.03 18.40 -10.92
N ASP A 203 23.06 17.89 -11.60
CA ASP A 203 24.46 18.28 -11.36
C ASP A 203 24.65 19.79 -11.58
N SER A 204 24.06 20.34 -12.64
CA SER A 204 24.11 21.78 -12.94
C SER A 204 23.40 22.61 -11.88
N LEU A 205 22.23 22.16 -11.41
CA LEU A 205 21.50 22.79 -10.32
C LEU A 205 22.34 22.76 -9.03
N GLN A 206 23.02 21.65 -8.77
CA GLN A 206 23.86 21.50 -7.59
C GLN A 206 25.08 22.41 -7.64
N ASN A 207 25.80 22.45 -8.78
CA ASN A 207 26.92 23.36 -9.00
C ASN A 207 26.49 24.82 -8.87
N PHE A 208 25.34 25.19 -9.44
CA PHE A 208 24.77 26.52 -9.29
C PHE A 208 24.51 26.85 -7.82
N ILE A 209 23.87 25.97 -7.07
CA ILE A 209 23.55 26.26 -5.67
C ILE A 209 24.82 26.27 -4.80
N SER A 210 25.78 25.37 -5.03
CA SER A 210 27.08 25.37 -4.34
C SER A 210 27.91 26.63 -4.64
N SER A 211 27.70 27.27 -5.78
CA SER A 211 28.34 28.55 -6.12
C SER A 211 27.77 29.74 -5.34
N TYR A 212 26.59 29.59 -4.73
CA TYR A 212 26.06 30.53 -3.75
C TYR A 212 26.37 30.00 -2.34
N ALA A 213 27.12 30.74 -1.55
CA ALA A 213 27.37 30.40 -0.14
C ALA A 213 26.08 30.52 0.67
N ILE A 214 25.22 29.51 0.57
CA ILE A 214 24.01 29.43 1.36
C ILE A 214 24.41 29.00 2.77
N GLN A 215 24.05 29.81 3.76
CA GLN A 215 24.33 29.55 5.17
C GLN A 215 23.85 28.13 5.56
N PRO A 216 24.64 27.37 6.34
CA PRO A 216 24.24 26.04 6.80
C PRO A 216 22.89 26.11 7.52
N GLY A 217 21.91 25.32 7.08
CA GLY A 217 20.59 25.23 7.74
C GLY A 217 19.43 25.92 7.03
N THR A 218 19.62 26.49 5.83
CA THR A 218 18.46 26.98 5.05
C THR A 218 17.66 25.85 4.41
N ASN A 219 16.39 26.14 4.09
CA ASN A 219 15.44 25.24 3.46
C ASN A 219 15.95 24.67 2.12
N LEU A 220 16.80 25.43 1.40
CA LEU A 220 17.35 25.04 0.09
C LEU A 220 18.36 23.89 0.17
N GLN A 221 19.23 23.89 1.19
CA GLN A 221 20.23 22.83 1.41
C GLN A 221 19.55 21.48 1.70
N ASN A 222 18.44 21.53 2.45
CA ASN A 222 17.63 20.35 2.76
C ASN A 222 16.90 19.82 1.52
N ILE A 223 16.37 20.71 0.66
CA ILE A 223 15.75 20.33 -0.61
C ILE A 223 16.78 19.69 -1.55
N LEU A 224 18.01 20.21 -1.61
CA LEU A 224 19.12 19.64 -2.38
C LEU A 224 19.53 18.24 -1.91
N ASN A 225 19.77 18.07 -0.61
CA ASN A 225 20.11 16.77 -0.04
C ASN A 225 19.01 15.74 -0.24
N GLN A 226 17.77 16.20 -0.44
CA GLN A 226 16.72 15.33 -0.95
C GLN A 226 16.98 15.07 -2.44
N LEU A 227 16.98 16.06 -3.33
CA LEU A 227 17.12 15.91 -4.79
C LEU A 227 18.31 15.06 -5.26
N ILE A 228 19.45 15.13 -4.56
CA ILE A 228 20.66 14.32 -4.85
C ILE A 228 20.41 12.82 -4.70
N LYS A 229 19.49 12.43 -3.82
CA LYS A 229 19.13 11.02 -3.67
C LYS A 229 18.33 10.48 -4.86
N TYR A 230 17.93 11.32 -5.82
CA TYR A 230 17.03 10.95 -6.91
C TYR A 230 17.73 10.86 -8.27
N VAL A 231 19.05 11.09 -8.33
CA VAL A 231 19.96 10.82 -9.46
C VAL A 231 20.85 9.63 -9.11
#